data_AF-A0AAE9I7L4-F1
#
_entry.id   AF-A0AAE9I7L4-F1
#
_cell.length_a   1.000
_cell.length_b   1.000
_cell.length_c   1.000
_cell.angle_alpha   90.00
_cell.angle_beta   90.00
_cell.angle_gamma   90.00
#
_symmetry.space_group_name_H-M   'P 1'
#
loop_
_entity.id
_entity.type
_entity.pdbx_description
1 polymer ?
#
loop_
_entity_poly.entity_id
_entity_poly.type
_entity_poly.pdbx_seq_one_letter_code
_entity_poly.pdbx_strand_id
1 'polypeptide(L)'
;MSWSATERACRIGWSALLAFFLTGMLLDVLTVAGILHPDEYNGPPIWQIQGFLNIRAYAESSGEQIFLLLFALAGLWITQRRRWLNWAWSMPLLSNLVLHAYIYP
;
A
#
# COMPACT_ATOMS: atom_id res chain seq x y z
N MET A 1 10.38 -24.24 -14.97
CA MET A 1 10.83 -23.03 -14.25
C MET A 1 11.30 -23.43 -12.86
N SER A 2 12.46 -22.96 -12.39
CA SER A 2 12.90 -23.26 -11.03
C SER A 2 12.12 -22.41 -10.02
N TRP A 3 11.82 -22.99 -8.85
CA TRP A 3 11.15 -22.29 -7.74
C TRP A 3 11.80 -20.94 -7.38
N SER A 4 13.14 -20.88 -7.46
CA SER A 4 13.92 -19.67 -7.22
C SER A 4 13.62 -18.52 -8.20
N ALA A 5 13.29 -18.82 -9.45
CA ALA A 5 12.95 -17.82 -10.45
C ALA A 5 11.56 -17.24 -10.18
N THR A 6 10.60 -18.10 -9.82
CA THR A 6 9.24 -17.69 -9.44
C THR A 6 9.25 -16.83 -8.18
N GLU A 7 9.99 -17.23 -7.13
CA GLU A 7 10.13 -16.44 -5.90
C GLU A 7 10.72 -15.06 -6.19
N ARG A 8 11.74 -14.97 -7.05
CA ARG A 8 12.36 -13.70 -7.43
C ARG A 8 11.37 -12.81 -8.18
N ALA A 9 10.62 -13.35 -9.14
CA ALA A 9 9.62 -12.60 -9.88
C ALA A 9 8.51 -12.06 -8.96
N CYS A 10 7.98 -12.90 -8.08
CA CYS A 10 6.99 -12.48 -7.08
C CYS A 10 7.54 -11.38 -6.15
N ARG A 11 8.80 -11.50 -5.71
CA ARG A 11 9.43 -10.46 -4.87
C ARG A 11 9.56 -9.13 -5.60
N ILE A 12 9.95 -9.13 -6.87
CA ILE A 12 10.06 -7.91 -7.67
C ILE A 12 8.68 -7.27 -7.83
N GLY A 13 7.66 -8.07 -8.17
CA GLY A 13 6.27 -7.59 -8.26
C GLY A 13 5.78 -7.00 -6.95
N TRP A 14 6.04 -7.67 -5.82
CA TRP A 14 5.64 -7.18 -4.50
C TRP A 14 6.38 -5.91 -4.08
N SER A 15 7.68 -5.83 -4.35
CA SER A 15 8.45 -4.60 -4.11
C SER A 15 7.93 -3.42 -4.95
N ALA A 16 7.58 -3.66 -6.22
CA ALA A 16 6.99 -2.63 -7.08
C ALA A 16 5.62 -2.18 -6.57
N LEU A 17 4.80 -3.11 -6.11
CA LEU A 17 3.49 -2.83 -5.50
C LEU A 17 3.63 -2.02 -4.20
N LEU A 18 4.55 -2.40 -3.31
CA LEU A 18 4.84 -1.63 -2.09
C LEU A 18 5.32 -0.22 -2.40
N ALA A 19 6.22 -0.07 -3.38
CA ALA A 19 6.68 1.24 -3.83
C ALA A 19 5.51 2.09 -4.34
N PHE A 20 4.64 1.51 -5.17
CA PHE A 20 3.45 2.20 -5.68
C PHE A 20 2.52 2.68 -4.55
N PHE A 21 2.22 1.82 -3.57
CA PHE A 21 1.39 2.20 -2.42
C PHE A 21 2.04 3.30 -1.57
N LEU A 22 3.34 3.21 -1.30
CA LEU A 22 4.07 4.24 -0.56
C LEU A 22 4.11 5.58 -1.32
N THR A 23 4.30 5.54 -2.64
CA THR A 23 4.29 6.76 -3.47
C THR A 23 2.91 7.40 -3.49
N GLY A 24 1.83 6.63 -3.67
CA GLY A 24 0.48 7.19 -3.61
C GLY A 24 0.14 7.73 -2.21
N MET A 25 0.64 7.13 -1.14
CA MET A 25 0.46 7.66 0.21
C MET A 25 1.21 8.98 0.41
N LEU A 26 2.44 9.07 -0.11
CA LEU A 26 3.21 10.31 -0.07
C LEU A 26 2.46 11.43 -0.79
N LEU A 27 1.87 11.13 -1.95
CA LEU A 27 1.06 12.07 -2.71
C LEU A 27 -0.19 12.51 -1.93
N ASP A 28 -0.92 11.58 -1.30
CA ASP A 28 -2.05 11.91 -0.44
C ASP A 28 -1.65 12.82 0.72
N VAL A 29 -0.49 12.58 1.36
CA VAL A 29 0.04 13.45 2.43
C VAL A 29 0.39 14.84 1.89
N LEU A 30 1.00 14.93 0.70
CA LEU A 30 1.33 16.21 0.06
C LEU A 30 0.06 17.00 -0.31
N THR A 31 -1.00 16.32 -0.74
CA THR A 31 -2.30 16.94 -1.01
C THR A 31 -2.97 17.44 0.27
N VAL A 32 -2.96 16.65 1.36
CA VAL A 32 -3.48 17.08 2.67
C VAL A 32 -2.70 18.27 3.23
N ALA A 33 -1.38 18.27 3.07
CA ALA A 33 -0.52 19.36 3.50
C ALA A 33 -0.69 20.65 2.66
N GLY A 34 -1.50 20.60 1.59
CA GLY A 34 -1.72 21.73 0.68
C GLY A 34 -0.52 22.03 -0.22
N ILE A 35 0.42 21.09 -0.37
CA ILE A 35 1.62 21.23 -1.21
C ILE A 35 1.29 20.84 -2.66
N LEU A 36 0.45 19.82 -2.85
CA LEU A 36 -0.02 19.37 -4.15
C LEU A 36 -1.50 19.72 -4.31
N HIS A 37 -1.85 20.45 -5.37
CA HIS A 37 -3.26 20.71 -5.66
C HIS A 37 -3.91 19.48 -6.33
N PRO A 38 -5.12 19.07 -5.92
CA PRO A 38 -5.81 17.88 -6.46
C PRO A 38 -5.92 17.85 -7.99
N ASP A 39 -5.98 19.04 -8.57
CA ASP A 39 -6.09 19.36 -9.99
C ASP A 39 -4.80 19.12 -10.79
N GLU A 40 -3.67 18.89 -10.12
CA GLU A 40 -2.39 18.54 -10.74
C GLU A 40 -2.13 17.01 -10.77
N TYR A 41 -3.02 16.21 -10.14
CA TYR A 41 -2.85 14.77 -9.99
C TYR A 41 -3.85 13.98 -10.85
N ASN A 42 -3.37 13.35 -11.94
CA ASN A 42 -4.20 12.62 -12.91
C ASN A 42 -4.51 11.15 -12.54
N GLY A 43 -4.11 10.67 -11.36
CA GLY A 43 -4.39 9.31 -10.89
C GLY A 43 -5.55 9.27 -9.88
N PRO A 44 -6.31 8.16 -9.77
CA PRO A 44 -7.25 8.02 -8.67
C PRO A 44 -6.46 7.97 -7.36
N PRO A 45 -6.69 8.89 -6.41
CA PRO A 45 -5.95 8.94 -5.16
C PRO A 45 -6.29 7.73 -4.25
N ILE A 46 -5.38 7.36 -3.35
CA ILE A 46 -5.46 6.08 -2.61
C ILE A 46 -6.75 5.99 -1.78
N TRP A 47 -7.17 7.08 -1.15
CA TRP A 47 -8.43 7.13 -0.42
C TRP A 47 -9.64 6.73 -1.29
N GLN A 48 -9.62 7.08 -2.58
CA GLN A 48 -10.70 6.77 -3.53
C GLN A 48 -10.64 5.30 -3.96
N ILE A 49 -9.44 4.75 -4.13
CA ILE A 49 -9.21 3.31 -4.35
C ILE A 49 -9.69 2.48 -3.13
N GLN A 50 -9.64 3.08 -1.93
CA GLN A 50 -10.13 2.49 -0.69
C GLN A 50 -11.55 2.91 -0.32
N GLY A 51 -12.34 3.41 -1.28
CA GLY A 51 -13.77 3.67 -1.09
C GLY A 51 -14.12 4.80 -0.12
N PHE A 52 -13.15 5.61 0.31
CA PHE A 52 -13.42 6.78 1.13
C PHE A 52 -13.97 7.93 0.29
N LEU A 53 -14.87 8.72 0.87
CA LEU A 53 -15.52 9.83 0.17
C LEU A 53 -14.57 11.01 -0.05
N ASN A 54 -13.58 11.17 0.84
CA ASN A 54 -12.54 12.18 0.77
C ASN A 54 -11.33 11.79 1.62
N ILE A 55 -10.21 12.49 1.39
CA ILE A 55 -8.93 12.27 2.07
C ILE A 55 -9.03 12.44 3.59
N ARG A 56 -9.96 13.28 4.06
CA ARG A 56 -10.19 13.54 5.48
C ARG A 56 -10.84 12.36 6.18
N ALA A 57 -11.86 11.75 5.57
CA ALA A 57 -12.51 10.54 6.08
C ALA A 57 -11.56 9.33 6.07
N TYR A 58 -10.64 9.29 5.10
CA TYR A 58 -9.56 8.31 5.09
C TYR A 58 -8.60 8.51 6.27
N ALA A 59 -8.09 9.73 6.47
CA ALA A 59 -7.19 10.05 7.56
C ALA A 59 -7.82 9.86 8.96
N GLU A 60 -9.08 10.24 9.13
CA GLU A 60 -9.80 10.17 10.41
C GLU A 60 -10.24 8.75 10.80
N SER A 61 -10.39 7.82 9.85
CA SER A 61 -10.86 6.46 10.15
C SER A 61 -9.74 5.45 10.37
N SER A 62 -8.72 5.43 9.50
CA SER A 62 -7.79 4.30 9.40
C SER A 62 -6.51 4.59 8.60
N GLY A 63 -6.39 5.73 7.92
CA GLY A 63 -5.25 6.08 7.07
C GLY A 63 -3.91 6.05 7.80
N GLU A 64 -3.87 6.46 9.07
CA GLU A 64 -2.66 6.41 9.91
C GLU A 64 -2.23 4.97 10.21
N GLN A 65 -3.18 4.07 10.51
CA GLN A 65 -2.89 2.65 10.77
C GLN A 65 -2.39 1.94 9.51
N ILE A 66 -2.98 2.23 8.35
CA ILE A 66 -2.57 1.67 7.06
C ILE A 66 -1.18 2.20 6.69
N PHE A 67 -0.90 3.48 6.96
CA PHE A 67 0.42 4.07 6.76
C PHE A 67 1.47 3.37 7.61
N LEU A 68 1.23 3.23 8.91
CA LEU A 68 2.12 2.53 9.82
C LEU A 68 2.33 1.06 9.41
N LEU A 69 1.27 0.39 8.95
CA LEU A 69 1.34 -0.99 8.46
C LEU A 69 2.21 -1.09 7.19
N LEU A 70 2.00 -0.24 6.20
CA LEU A 70 2.79 -0.24 4.97
C LEU A 70 4.25 0.10 5.22
N PHE A 71 4.51 1.06 6.12
CA PHE A 71 5.86 1.43 6.50
C PHE A 71 6.57 0.30 7.27
N ALA A 72 5.86 -0.35 8.20
CA ALA A 72 6.36 -1.53 8.90
C ALA A 72 6.64 -2.69 7.93
N LEU A 73 5.77 -2.92 6.94
CA LEU A 73 5.96 -3.94 5.91
C LEU A 73 7.17 -3.65 5.04
N ALA A 74 7.37 -2.40 4.61
CA ALA A 74 8.54 -2.01 3.83
C ALA A 74 9.84 -2.19 4.63
N GLY A 75 9.85 -1.78 5.90
CA GLY A 75 10.98 -1.97 6.80
C GLY A 75 11.32 -3.44 7.03
N LEU A 76 10.31 -4.28 7.30
CA LEU A 76 10.45 -5.73 7.43
C LEU A 76 10.91 -6.36 6.12
N TRP A 77 10.43 -5.88 4.98
CA TRP A 77 10.79 -6.40 3.65
C TRP A 77 12.29 -6.28 3.37
N ILE A 78 12.92 -5.18 3.83
CA ILE A 78 14.34 -4.89 3.66
C ILE A 78 15.20 -5.60 4.72
N THR A 79 14.74 -5.65 5.97
CA THR A 79 15.58 -6.07 7.12
C THR A 79 15.45 -7.55 7.49
N GLN A 80 14.38 -8.24 7.09
CA GLN A 80 14.17 -9.62 7.52
C GLN A 80 15.14 -10.62 6.88
N ARG A 81 15.85 -11.33 7.75
CA ARG A 81 16.83 -12.38 7.39
C ARG A 81 16.17 -13.61 6.75
N ARG A 82 14.95 -13.96 7.18
CA ARG A 82 14.18 -15.09 6.64
C ARG A 82 13.12 -14.57 5.67
N ARG A 83 13.43 -14.71 4.38
CA ARG A 83 12.65 -14.19 3.24
C ARG A 83 11.18 -14.63 3.19
N TRP A 84 10.88 -15.79 3.74
CA TRP A 84 9.52 -16.34 3.78
C TRP A 84 8.63 -15.65 4.82
N LEU A 85 9.21 -15.10 5.90
CA LEU A 85 8.44 -14.36 6.90
C LEU A 85 7.86 -13.08 6.30
N ASN A 86 8.57 -12.43 5.37
CA ASN A 86 8.09 -11.25 4.67
C ASN A 86 6.72 -11.50 4.01
N TRP A 87 6.51 -12.71 3.47
CA TRP A 87 5.25 -13.14 2.86
C TRP A 87 4.13 -13.38 3.88
N ALA A 88 4.48 -13.87 5.08
CA ALA A 88 3.50 -14.03 6.16
C ALA A 88 3.01 -12.67 6.66
N TRP A 89 3.90 -11.69 6.74
CA TRP A 89 3.55 -10.33 7.17
C TRP A 89 2.71 -9.57 6.13
N SER A 90 2.78 -9.91 4.85
CA SER A 90 1.91 -9.30 3.83
C SER A 90 0.49 -9.88 3.79
N MET A 91 0.20 -10.99 4.48
CA MET A 91 -1.13 -11.62 4.49
C MET A 91 -2.24 -10.74 5.07
N PRO A 92 -2.06 -10.01 6.19
CA PRO A 92 -3.06 -9.07 6.68
C PRO A 92 -3.40 -7.98 5.66
N LEU A 93 -2.40 -7.41 4.98
CA LEU A 93 -2.60 -6.39 3.96
C LEU A 93 -3.40 -6.94 2.78
N LEU A 94 -3.01 -8.12 2.26
CA LEU A 94 -3.70 -8.78 1.16
C LEU A 94 -5.14 -9.15 1.51
N SER A 95 -5.36 -9.68 2.71
CA SER A 95 -6.70 -10.04 3.18
C SER A 95 -7.59 -8.81 3.25
N ASN A 96 -7.07 -7.68 3.73
CA ASN A 96 -7.83 -6.44 3.83
C ASN A 96 -8.14 -5.84 2.46
N LEU A 97 -7.18 -5.86 1.52
CA LEU A 97 -7.40 -5.44 0.13
C LEU A 97 -8.46 -6.29 -0.58
N VAL A 98 -8.42 -7.61 -0.43
CA VAL A 98 -9.40 -8.53 -1.03
C VAL A 98 -10.78 -8.33 -0.41
N LEU A 99 -10.86 -8.23 0.92
CA LEU A 99 -12.11 -7.98 1.62
C LEU A 99 -12.73 -6.65 1.17
N HIS A 100 -11.90 -5.62 1.03
CA HIS A 100 -12.33 -4.31 0.57
C HIS A 100 -12.86 -4.33 -0.87
N ALA A 101 -12.10 -4.95 -1.80
CA ALA A 101 -12.53 -5.12 -3.19
C ALA A 101 -13.80 -5.97 -3.34
N TYR A 102 -14.06 -6.88 -2.40
CA TYR A 102 -15.28 -7.69 -2.39
C TYR A 102 -16.50 -6.92 -1.83
N ILE A 103 -16.30 -6.07 -0.83
CA ILE A 103 -17.37 -5.29 -0.19
C ILE A 103 -17.74 -4.06 -1.02
N TYR A 104 -16.75 -3.44 -1.68
CA TYR A 104 -16.91 -2.22 -2.49
C TYR A 104 -16.44 -2.49 -3.94
N PRO A 105 -17.25 -3.17 -4.77
CA PRO A 105 -16.93 -3.47 -6.17
C PRO A 105 -17.00 -2.26 -7.10
#